data_AF-A0A1B7TH36-F1
#
_entry.id   AF-A0A1B7TH36-F1
#
_cell.length_a   1.000
_cell.length_b   1.000
_cell.length_c   1.000
_cell.angle_alpha   90.00
_cell.angle_beta   90.00
_cell.angle_gamma   90.00
#
_symmetry.space_group_name_H-M   'P 1'
#
loop_
_entity.id
_entity.type
_entity.pdbx_description
1 polymer ?
#
loop_
_entity_poly.entity_id
_entity_poly.type
_entity_poly.pdbx_seq_one_letter_code
_entity_poly.pdbx_strand_id
1 'polypeptide(L)'
;MQLQNIVSALFPSVLLLKDKQTNQDNFNSLELYNSPLSCPIDTPLSCSNTTVIEDSCCFEYPGGIFLQTQFWDYIPTIYDPKEELEKLKYNFTLHGLWPDNCDGSYAQFCDLSRDIKYNLTDMLLNQDLYQSENLPYLSPDSGLNLVNDLKQWWKSNNGNDESLWVHEYNKHGTCINTMKPNCYSRWFENESVTEEDPDEYQKLVKRGIYDYFDITMKLYKNLNTFEFLQNYNITPSEEKTYTRKEISEALSESFNDKQVFFKCDRYKGLNEIWYYHLLARGSPILNDIDSFEAIDSFKSFSNCPETGIHFYPKGYSPPSYSPPPSRPGNGKKKLGTGSMRISTKKGTLTGFLTNKGKWMSRGTEANYELYDAEFGNINIRTRMGYCSVNAQNMFECGSKYNKNPMQFNYDENSGIISCLGKETWYAERYPSGRIQSNVYLKQGNEYKDYEFKLKFNKKY
;
A
#
# COMPACT_ATOMS: atom_id res chain seq x y z
N MET A 1 -21.15 -89.49 -15.26
CA MET A 1 -21.61 -90.38 -14.16
C MET A 1 -21.26 -89.72 -12.85
N GLN A 2 -22.28 -89.56 -12.00
CA GLN A 2 -22.31 -89.46 -10.54
C GLN A 2 -21.10 -88.85 -9.79
N LEU A 3 -21.25 -87.71 -9.10
CA LEU A 3 -22.00 -87.41 -7.87
C LEU A 3 -21.24 -87.76 -6.57
N GLN A 4 -21.30 -86.79 -5.64
CA GLN A 4 -21.33 -86.85 -4.17
C GLN A 4 -20.13 -86.17 -3.47
N ASN A 5 -20.32 -84.97 -2.86
CA ASN A 5 -21.00 -84.64 -1.58
C ASN A 5 -19.97 -84.65 -0.42
N ILE A 6 -19.88 -83.72 0.55
CA ILE A 6 -20.89 -83.23 1.52
C ILE A 6 -20.20 -82.08 2.33
N VAL A 7 -20.82 -80.88 2.49
CA VAL A 7 -21.46 -80.30 3.73
C VAL A 7 -20.44 -79.66 4.71
N SER A 8 -20.59 -78.49 5.35
CA SER A 8 -21.67 -77.62 5.90
C SER A 8 -21.07 -76.19 6.11
N ALA A 9 -21.73 -75.07 6.41
CA ALA A 9 -23.06 -74.66 6.91
C ALA A 9 -23.27 -73.18 6.48
N LEU A 10 -24.38 -72.78 5.82
CA LEU A 10 -25.67 -72.29 6.36
C LEU A 10 -25.55 -71.03 7.24
N PHE A 11 -25.79 -69.79 6.75
CA PHE A 11 -27.07 -69.06 6.45
C PHE A 11 -27.87 -68.68 7.72
N PRO A 12 -28.69 -67.58 7.78
CA PRO A 12 -29.53 -66.98 6.72
C PRO A 12 -29.49 -65.43 6.62
N SER A 13 -29.67 -64.77 5.48
CA SER A 13 -30.85 -64.63 4.58
C SER A 13 -32.08 -63.97 5.21
N VAL A 14 -32.54 -62.86 4.62
CA VAL A 14 -33.88 -62.62 4.02
C VAL A 14 -33.89 -61.15 3.52
N LEU A 15 -33.70 -60.89 2.21
CA LEU A 15 -34.72 -60.77 1.14
C LEU A 15 -35.84 -59.74 1.41
N LEU A 16 -35.90 -58.66 0.63
CA LEU A 16 -36.90 -58.51 -0.45
C LEU A 16 -36.64 -57.26 -1.33
N LEU A 17 -36.93 -57.43 -2.62
CA LEU A 17 -36.83 -56.49 -3.74
C LEU A 17 -38.12 -55.69 -3.98
N LYS A 18 -37.97 -54.60 -4.77
CA LYS A 18 -38.93 -53.85 -5.63
C LYS A 18 -39.32 -52.46 -5.10
N ASP A 19 -39.41 -51.38 -5.88
CA ASP A 19 -39.13 -51.15 -7.31
C ASP A 19 -38.94 -49.63 -7.56
N LYS A 20 -38.32 -49.33 -8.70
CA LYS A 20 -38.02 -48.07 -9.43
C LYS A 20 -38.90 -46.81 -9.21
N GLN A 21 -38.26 -45.63 -9.19
CA GLN A 21 -38.38 -44.61 -10.26
C GLN A 21 -37.37 -43.43 -10.15
N THR A 22 -36.62 -43.23 -11.25
CA THR A 22 -36.12 -41.97 -11.86
C THR A 22 -35.53 -40.84 -10.99
N ASN A 23 -34.25 -40.49 -11.21
CA ASN A 23 -33.89 -39.26 -11.94
C ASN A 23 -32.38 -39.12 -12.22
N GLN A 24 -32.11 -38.50 -13.36
CA GLN A 24 -30.82 -38.04 -13.90
C GLN A 24 -30.18 -36.93 -13.05
N ASP A 25 -28.86 -36.85 -13.18
CA ASP A 25 -27.97 -35.68 -13.04
C ASP A 25 -27.79 -35.02 -11.65
N ASN A 26 -26.61 -35.19 -11.05
CA ASN A 26 -25.60 -34.11 -10.99
C ASN A 26 -24.36 -34.51 -10.19
N PHE A 27 -23.20 -34.38 -10.84
CA PHE A 27 -21.93 -34.10 -10.16
C PHE A 27 -22.07 -32.78 -9.42
N ASN A 28 -22.02 -32.80 -8.09
CA ASN A 28 -21.59 -31.66 -7.26
C ASN A 28 -21.55 -32.08 -5.80
N SER A 29 -20.34 -32.21 -5.27
CA SER A 29 -19.96 -31.70 -3.95
C SER A 29 -18.48 -32.01 -3.75
N LEU A 30 -17.61 -31.12 -4.25
CA LEU A 30 -16.35 -30.90 -3.54
C LEU A 30 -16.74 -30.48 -2.12
N GLU A 31 -16.22 -31.22 -1.15
CA GLU A 31 -16.37 -30.92 0.27
C GLU A 31 -15.83 -29.52 0.57
N LEU A 32 -16.76 -28.61 0.87
CA LEU A 32 -16.51 -27.30 1.44
C LEU A 32 -16.34 -27.48 2.96
N TYR A 33 -15.15 -27.91 3.40
CA TYR A 33 -14.71 -27.99 4.81
C TYR A 33 -13.37 -27.23 4.88
N ASN A 34 -13.16 -26.14 5.62
CA ASN A 34 -13.69 -25.69 6.90
C ASN A 34 -14.10 -24.21 6.83
N SER A 35 -15.22 -23.86 7.48
CA SER A 35 -15.64 -22.48 7.60
C SER A 35 -15.69 -22.00 9.08
N PRO A 36 -15.30 -20.75 9.37
CA PRO A 36 -13.91 -20.33 9.60
C PRO A 36 -13.84 -19.02 10.45
N LEU A 37 -12.78 -18.21 10.28
CA LEU A 37 -12.92 -16.75 10.39
C LEU A 37 -14.18 -16.30 9.64
N SER A 38 -15.18 -15.80 10.36
CA SER A 38 -16.40 -15.24 9.78
C SER A 38 -16.61 -13.83 10.32
N CYS A 39 -17.09 -12.95 9.45
CA CYS A 39 -17.44 -11.59 9.81
C CYS A 39 -18.96 -11.40 9.74
N PRO A 40 -19.55 -10.59 10.64
CA PRO A 40 -20.97 -10.28 10.58
C PRO A 40 -21.37 -9.74 9.20
N ILE A 41 -22.49 -10.23 8.65
CA ILE A 41 -22.96 -9.81 7.32
C ILE A 41 -23.32 -8.32 7.26
N ASP A 42 -23.67 -7.76 8.41
CA ASP A 42 -24.02 -6.35 8.64
C ASP A 42 -22.81 -5.50 9.06
N THR A 43 -21.59 -6.03 8.94
CA THR A 43 -20.36 -5.24 9.10
C THR A 43 -20.42 -4.03 8.17
N PRO A 44 -20.35 -2.79 8.71
CA PRO A 44 -20.45 -1.59 7.89
C PRO A 44 -19.22 -1.44 7.00
N LEU A 45 -19.32 -0.57 5.99
CA LEU A 45 -18.15 -0.13 5.24
C LEU A 45 -17.09 0.42 6.20
N SER A 46 -15.82 0.14 5.92
CA SER A 46 -14.71 0.80 6.61
C SER A 46 -14.93 2.32 6.62
N CYS A 47 -14.46 2.99 7.68
CA CYS A 47 -14.67 4.44 7.90
C CYS A 47 -16.12 4.92 8.07
N SER A 48 -17.12 4.04 8.00
CA SER A 48 -18.55 4.42 8.14
C SER A 48 -19.13 4.06 9.52
N ASN A 49 -18.33 3.51 10.42
CA ASN A 49 -18.76 3.14 11.76
C ASN A 49 -18.99 4.36 12.65
N THR A 50 -20.11 4.39 13.37
CA THR A 50 -20.40 5.43 14.38
C THR A 50 -20.00 5.02 15.79
N THR A 51 -19.73 3.74 16.00
CA THR A 51 -19.27 3.15 17.26
C THR A 51 -18.01 2.34 17.02
N VAL A 52 -17.23 2.10 18.08
CA VAL A 52 -16.06 1.23 18.00
C VAL A 52 -16.50 -0.19 17.63
N ILE A 53 -15.85 -0.78 16.62
CA ILE A 53 -15.97 -2.20 16.29
C ILE A 53 -14.75 -2.88 16.89
N GLU A 54 -14.97 -3.75 17.88
CA GLU A 54 -13.88 -4.39 18.64
C GLU A 54 -13.13 -5.42 17.80
N ASP A 55 -13.81 -6.10 16.89
CA ASP A 55 -13.21 -7.11 16.03
C ASP A 55 -12.45 -6.47 14.85
N SER A 56 -11.16 -6.20 15.07
CA SER A 56 -10.27 -5.64 14.04
C SER A 56 -9.96 -6.59 12.89
N CYS A 57 -10.29 -7.89 12.98
CA CYS A 57 -10.14 -8.81 11.84
C CYS A 57 -11.33 -8.74 10.89
N CYS A 58 -12.43 -8.14 11.35
CA CYS A 58 -13.64 -7.91 10.58
C CYS A 58 -13.90 -6.43 10.31
N PHE A 59 -12.96 -5.54 10.62
CA PHE A 59 -13.14 -4.13 10.33
C PHE A 59 -11.80 -3.40 10.21
N GLU A 60 -11.54 -2.85 9.02
CA GLU A 60 -10.32 -2.08 8.78
C GLU A 60 -10.47 -0.64 9.29
N TYR A 61 -9.67 -0.32 10.32
CA TYR A 61 -9.59 1.00 10.95
C TYR A 61 -8.25 1.16 11.68
N PRO A 62 -7.63 2.35 11.68
CA PRO A 62 -8.07 3.59 11.03
C PRO A 62 -7.82 3.63 9.52
N GLY A 63 -6.99 2.74 8.97
CA GLY A 63 -6.57 2.65 7.56
C GLY A 63 -7.65 2.13 6.60
N GLY A 64 -8.90 2.58 6.75
CA GLY A 64 -10.04 2.01 6.05
C GLY A 64 -10.23 2.48 4.60
N ILE A 65 -9.44 3.43 4.11
CA ILE A 65 -9.52 3.92 2.73
C ILE A 65 -8.42 3.28 1.91
N PHE A 66 -8.76 2.45 0.93
CA PHE A 66 -7.79 1.74 0.11
C PHE A 66 -7.57 2.44 -1.23
N LEU A 67 -6.32 2.76 -1.52
CA LEU A 67 -5.91 3.37 -2.77
C LEU A 67 -5.20 2.31 -3.62
N GLN A 68 -5.82 1.89 -4.72
CA GLN A 68 -5.11 1.14 -5.76
C GLN A 68 -4.47 2.16 -6.70
N THR A 69 -3.14 2.15 -6.80
CA THR A 69 -2.38 3.16 -7.54
C THR A 69 -1.63 2.55 -8.72
N GLN A 70 -1.61 3.28 -9.83
CA GLN A 70 -1.04 2.83 -11.10
C GLN A 70 -0.11 3.90 -11.70
N PHE A 71 0.86 3.46 -12.49
CA PHE A 71 1.81 4.28 -13.23
C PHE A 71 1.66 4.17 -14.74
N TRP A 72 1.89 5.28 -15.42
CA TRP A 72 2.22 5.32 -16.85
C TRP A 72 3.66 5.77 -17.03
N ASP A 73 4.58 4.84 -16.84
CA ASP A 73 5.99 5.05 -17.17
C ASP A 73 6.19 4.88 -18.67
N TYR A 74 6.47 5.98 -19.36
CA TYR A 74 6.63 6.03 -20.81
C TYR A 74 8.04 6.38 -21.27
N ILE A 75 8.85 7.01 -20.41
CA ILE A 75 10.21 7.44 -20.73
C ILE A 75 11.17 6.26 -20.59
N PRO A 76 11.91 5.87 -21.64
CA PRO A 76 12.95 4.85 -21.54
C PRO A 76 14.02 5.21 -20.49
N THR A 77 14.43 4.21 -19.72
CA THR A 77 15.56 4.29 -18.79
C THR A 77 16.63 3.26 -19.15
N ILE A 78 17.74 3.25 -18.42
CA ILE A 78 18.75 2.17 -18.56
C ILE A 78 18.23 0.82 -18.05
N TYR A 79 17.17 0.83 -17.24
CA TYR A 79 16.58 -0.36 -16.63
C TYR A 79 15.37 -0.87 -17.42
N ASP A 80 14.57 0.06 -17.94
CA ASP A 80 13.45 -0.19 -18.84
C ASP A 80 13.74 0.46 -20.19
N PRO A 81 14.49 -0.22 -21.07
CA PRO A 81 14.75 0.29 -22.40
C PRO A 81 13.44 0.34 -23.22
N LYS A 82 13.49 1.06 -24.34
CA LYS A 82 12.31 1.33 -25.17
C LYS A 82 11.57 0.04 -25.55
N GLU A 83 12.30 -1.02 -25.91
CA GLU A 83 11.73 -2.29 -26.35
C GLU A 83 10.95 -3.00 -25.23
N GLU A 84 11.37 -2.86 -23.96
CA GLU A 84 10.65 -3.44 -22.82
C GLU A 84 9.38 -2.64 -22.50
N LEU A 85 9.46 -1.30 -22.55
CA LEU A 85 8.29 -0.43 -22.37
C LEU A 85 7.24 -0.64 -23.46
N GLU A 86 7.67 -0.90 -24.71
CA GLU A 86 6.75 -1.18 -25.83
C GLU A 86 5.96 -2.48 -25.65
N LYS A 87 6.45 -3.46 -24.86
CA LYS A 87 5.66 -4.65 -24.50
C LYS A 87 4.46 -4.31 -23.62
N LEU A 88 4.54 -3.20 -22.88
CA LEU A 88 3.50 -2.70 -21.97
C LEU A 88 2.68 -1.56 -22.59
N LYS A 89 2.78 -1.30 -23.90
CA LYS A 89 2.21 -0.11 -24.58
C LYS A 89 0.69 0.09 -24.44
N TYR A 90 -0.05 -0.91 -23.95
CA TYR A 90 -1.49 -0.85 -23.72
C TYR A 90 -1.87 -1.08 -22.25
N ASN A 91 -0.91 -0.94 -21.32
CA ASN A 91 -1.14 -1.18 -19.91
C ASN A 91 -0.46 -0.11 -19.07
N PHE A 92 -1.21 0.46 -18.13
CA PHE A 92 -0.62 1.06 -16.95
C PHE A 92 0.03 -0.06 -16.13
N THR A 93 1.02 0.26 -15.31
CA THR A 93 1.67 -0.68 -14.38
C THR A 93 1.21 -0.41 -12.96
N LEU A 94 1.29 -1.42 -12.10
CA LEU A 94 0.94 -1.32 -10.70
C LEU A 94 2.00 -0.51 -9.93
N HIS A 95 1.55 0.42 -9.09
CA HIS A 95 2.38 1.10 -8.11
C HIS A 95 2.17 0.51 -6.71
N GLY A 96 0.92 0.37 -6.24
CA GLY A 96 0.65 -0.31 -4.98
C GLY A 96 -0.81 -0.28 -4.52
N LEU A 97 -1.01 -0.75 -3.29
CA LEU A 97 -2.27 -0.72 -2.56
C LEU A 97 -2.03 -0.12 -1.17
N TRP A 98 -2.64 1.04 -0.89
CA TRP A 98 -2.33 1.80 0.33
C TRP A 98 -3.55 1.98 1.22
N PRO A 99 -3.47 1.61 2.51
CA PRO A 99 -4.50 1.90 3.50
C PRO A 99 -4.30 3.31 4.09
N ASP A 100 -4.99 4.30 3.54
CA ASP A 100 -5.12 5.63 4.12
C ASP A 100 -6.12 5.63 5.27
N ASN A 101 -5.87 6.50 6.24
CA ASN A 101 -6.77 6.71 7.37
C ASN A 101 -8.08 7.34 6.90
N CYS A 102 -9.16 7.10 7.65
CA CYS A 102 -10.48 7.66 7.38
C CYS A 102 -10.54 9.22 7.32
N ASP A 103 -9.50 9.91 7.80
CA ASP A 103 -9.37 11.38 7.71
C ASP A 103 -8.52 11.84 6.50
N GLY A 104 -8.11 10.92 5.61
CA GLY A 104 -7.23 11.18 4.46
C GLY A 104 -5.75 11.33 4.79
N SER A 105 -5.36 11.18 6.06
CA SER A 105 -3.96 10.96 6.45
C SER A 105 -3.55 9.51 6.19
N TYR A 106 -2.32 9.11 6.48
CA TYR A 106 -1.90 7.71 6.29
C TYR A 106 -0.89 7.26 7.34
N ALA A 107 -0.84 5.96 7.61
CA ALA A 107 0.20 5.34 8.43
C ALA A 107 1.32 4.78 7.55
N GLN A 108 2.49 4.49 8.14
CA GLN A 108 3.60 3.86 7.43
C GLN A 108 4.41 2.98 8.38
N PHE A 109 4.93 1.86 7.89
CA PHE A 109 5.81 0.95 8.63
C PHE A 109 5.21 0.52 9.98
N CYS A 110 3.95 0.07 9.94
CA CYS A 110 3.13 -0.11 11.14
C CYS A 110 3.55 -1.29 12.02
N ASP A 111 4.24 -2.29 11.47
CA ASP A 111 4.65 -3.49 12.21
C ASP A 111 5.99 -4.07 11.72
N LEU A 112 7.07 -3.77 12.45
CA LEU A 112 8.41 -4.23 12.13
C LEU A 112 8.63 -5.73 12.31
N SER A 113 7.74 -6.41 13.04
CA SER A 113 7.81 -7.87 13.20
C SER A 113 7.41 -8.58 11.90
N ARG A 114 6.56 -7.93 11.09
CA ARG A 114 6.05 -8.41 9.81
C ARG A 114 6.88 -7.97 8.60
N ASP A 115 7.84 -7.05 8.77
CA ASP A 115 8.73 -6.59 7.71
C ASP A 115 9.38 -7.77 6.95
N ILE A 116 9.32 -7.73 5.62
CA ILE A 116 10.09 -8.60 4.74
C ILE A 116 11.57 -8.24 4.88
N LYS A 117 12.36 -9.21 5.34
CA LYS A 117 13.82 -9.12 5.56
C LYS A 117 14.60 -10.21 4.80
N TYR A 118 13.93 -10.85 3.85
CA TYR A 118 14.40 -11.99 3.07
C TYR A 118 14.03 -11.76 1.59
N ASN A 119 14.48 -12.66 0.71
CA ASN A 119 14.08 -12.63 -0.69
C ASN A 119 12.60 -12.99 -0.82
N LEU A 120 11.79 -12.04 -1.30
CA LEU A 120 10.34 -12.20 -1.47
C LEU A 120 10.04 -13.23 -2.56
N THR A 121 10.81 -13.22 -3.65
CA THR A 121 10.60 -14.18 -4.75
C THR A 121 10.79 -15.62 -4.27
N ASP A 122 11.88 -15.90 -3.55
CA ASP A 122 12.15 -17.22 -2.97
C ASP A 122 11.06 -17.63 -1.97
N MET A 123 10.54 -16.69 -1.18
CA MET A 123 9.43 -16.97 -0.27
C MET A 123 8.16 -17.36 -1.03
N LEU A 124 7.77 -16.58 -2.04
CA LEU A 124 6.56 -16.83 -2.82
C LEU A 124 6.65 -18.16 -3.60
N LEU A 125 7.83 -18.52 -4.11
CA LEU A 125 8.06 -19.78 -4.82
C LEU A 125 8.07 -21.01 -3.91
N ASN A 126 8.15 -20.84 -2.59
CA ASN A 126 8.14 -21.93 -1.63
C ASN A 126 6.84 -21.91 -0.79
N GLN A 127 5.78 -22.49 -1.34
CA GLN A 127 4.43 -22.47 -0.77
C GLN A 127 4.33 -23.06 0.65
N ASP A 128 5.19 -24.03 1.00
CA ASP A 128 5.23 -24.63 2.34
C ASP A 128 5.55 -23.60 3.44
N LEU A 129 6.13 -22.46 3.07
CA LEU A 129 6.42 -21.37 4.00
C LEU A 129 5.21 -20.53 4.38
N TYR A 130 4.08 -20.62 3.66
CA TYR A 130 2.88 -19.79 3.89
C TYR A 130 1.55 -20.55 3.73
N GLN A 131 1.57 -21.85 3.42
CA GLN A 131 0.40 -22.72 3.46
C GLN A 131 0.43 -23.60 4.71
N SER A 132 -0.71 -23.72 5.39
CA SER A 132 -0.97 -24.66 6.48
C SER A 132 -2.22 -25.47 6.15
N GLU A 133 -2.40 -26.64 6.78
CA GLU A 133 -3.58 -27.49 6.57
C GLU A 133 -4.88 -26.80 7.05
N ASN A 134 -4.76 -25.91 8.04
CA ASN A 134 -5.91 -25.16 8.57
C ASN A 134 -6.27 -23.93 7.71
N LEU A 135 -5.33 -23.41 6.92
CA LEU A 135 -5.55 -22.19 6.13
C LEU A 135 -6.32 -22.48 4.83
N PRO A 136 -7.05 -21.49 4.28
CA PRO A 136 -7.67 -21.62 2.97
C PRO A 136 -6.65 -22.10 1.92
N TYR A 137 -7.04 -23.13 1.18
CA TYR A 137 -6.17 -23.81 0.22
C TYR A 137 -5.71 -22.87 -0.89
N LEU A 138 -4.41 -22.89 -1.17
CA LEU A 138 -3.81 -22.27 -2.36
C LEU A 138 -3.39 -23.37 -3.34
N SER A 139 -3.70 -23.19 -4.63
CA SER A 139 -3.25 -24.12 -5.66
C SER A 139 -1.72 -24.14 -5.76
N PRO A 140 -1.06 -25.24 -6.18
CA PRO A 140 0.40 -25.36 -6.13
C PRO A 140 1.16 -24.30 -6.95
N ASP A 141 0.54 -23.77 -8.01
CA ASP A 141 1.15 -22.78 -8.89
C ASP A 141 0.87 -21.34 -8.44
N SER A 142 0.16 -21.13 -7.33
CA SER A 142 -0.28 -19.81 -6.86
C SER A 142 0.88 -18.83 -6.67
N GLY A 143 1.96 -19.29 -6.03
CA GLY A 143 3.18 -18.48 -5.84
C GLY A 143 3.90 -18.16 -7.15
N LEU A 144 4.01 -19.12 -8.06
CA LEU A 144 4.64 -18.94 -9.37
C LEU A 144 3.87 -17.95 -10.23
N ASN A 145 2.55 -18.08 -10.29
CA ASN A 145 1.66 -17.17 -11.02
C ASN A 145 1.78 -15.74 -10.47
N LEU A 146 1.75 -15.59 -9.15
CA LEU A 146 1.91 -14.28 -8.51
C LEU A 146 3.27 -13.66 -8.83
N VAL A 147 4.37 -14.42 -8.74
CA VAL A 147 5.71 -13.91 -9.11
C VAL A 147 5.78 -13.47 -10.57
N ASN A 148 5.16 -14.21 -11.49
CA ASN A 148 5.12 -13.83 -12.90
C ASN A 148 4.35 -12.52 -13.10
N ASP A 149 3.22 -12.37 -12.41
CA ASP A 149 2.44 -11.13 -12.44
C ASP A 149 3.21 -9.95 -11.85
N LEU A 150 3.87 -10.12 -10.70
CA LEU A 150 4.69 -9.07 -10.08
C LEU A 150 5.80 -8.60 -11.04
N LYS A 151 6.52 -9.54 -11.67
CA LYS A 151 7.59 -9.24 -12.63
C LYS A 151 7.09 -8.55 -13.89
N GLN A 152 5.85 -8.82 -14.31
CA GLN A 152 5.27 -8.25 -15.52
C GLN A 152 4.66 -6.87 -15.26
N TRP A 153 3.96 -6.70 -14.14
CA TRP A 153 3.07 -5.56 -13.93
C TRP A 153 3.50 -4.61 -12.83
N TRP A 154 4.33 -5.02 -11.87
CA TRP A 154 4.75 -4.20 -10.73
C TRP A 154 6.24 -3.83 -10.85
N LYS A 155 6.55 -3.02 -11.87
CA LYS A 155 7.92 -2.65 -12.26
C LYS A 155 8.45 -1.48 -11.43
N SER A 156 9.75 -1.51 -11.10
CA SER A 156 10.43 -0.35 -10.52
C SER A 156 11.16 0.48 -11.58
N ASN A 157 11.19 1.79 -11.36
CA ASN A 157 11.88 2.74 -12.23
C ASN A 157 13.42 2.72 -12.07
N ASN A 158 13.95 1.87 -11.19
CA ASN A 158 15.38 1.77 -10.87
C ASN A 158 15.97 0.38 -11.18
N GLY A 159 15.18 -0.52 -11.78
CA GLY A 159 15.59 -1.87 -12.18
C GLY A 159 15.69 -2.89 -11.06
N ASN A 160 15.30 -2.53 -9.83
CA ASN A 160 15.17 -3.44 -8.71
C ASN A 160 13.71 -3.56 -8.27
N ASP A 161 12.95 -4.40 -8.97
CA ASP A 161 11.52 -4.62 -8.71
C ASP A 161 11.29 -5.17 -7.29
N GLU A 162 12.14 -6.08 -6.83
CA GLU A 162 12.00 -6.71 -5.52
C GLU A 162 12.13 -5.70 -4.36
N SER A 163 13.06 -4.74 -4.48
CA SER A 163 13.18 -3.67 -3.49
C SER A 163 11.91 -2.81 -3.43
N LEU A 164 11.26 -2.55 -4.58
CA LEU A 164 9.97 -1.85 -4.62
C LEU A 164 8.88 -2.68 -3.93
N TRP A 165 8.76 -3.97 -4.24
CA TRP A 165 7.75 -4.83 -3.61
C TRP A 165 7.91 -4.90 -2.08
N VAL A 166 9.15 -5.06 -1.61
CA VAL A 166 9.48 -5.03 -0.19
C VAL A 166 9.13 -3.68 0.43
N HIS A 167 9.38 -2.57 -0.28
CA HIS A 167 8.98 -1.24 0.17
C HIS A 167 7.46 -1.11 0.34
N GLU A 168 6.71 -1.50 -0.68
CA GLU A 168 5.25 -1.38 -0.71
C GLU A 168 4.62 -2.21 0.42
N TYR A 169 5.05 -3.46 0.62
CA TYR A 169 4.54 -4.24 1.75
C TYR A 169 5.00 -3.68 3.11
N ASN A 170 6.30 -3.43 3.31
CA ASN A 170 6.79 -3.00 4.63
C ASN A 170 6.20 -1.65 5.04
N LYS A 171 5.99 -0.73 4.09
CA LYS A 171 5.43 0.59 4.35
C LYS A 171 3.91 0.58 4.45
N HIS A 172 3.21 -0.11 3.54
CA HIS A 172 1.75 -0.03 3.39
C HIS A 172 1.05 -1.32 3.83
N GLY A 173 1.50 -2.48 3.37
CA GLY A 173 0.91 -3.79 3.73
C GLY A 173 0.93 -4.10 5.23
N THR A 174 1.98 -3.69 5.94
CA THR A 174 2.05 -3.85 7.42
C THR A 174 1.00 -3.04 8.17
N CYS A 175 0.37 -2.05 7.52
CA CYS A 175 -0.65 -1.18 8.11
C CYS A 175 -2.08 -1.70 7.94
N ILE A 176 -2.28 -2.81 7.22
CA ILE A 176 -3.59 -3.48 7.09
C ILE A 176 -3.82 -4.33 8.34
N ASN A 177 -4.81 -3.96 9.15
CA ASN A 177 -5.10 -4.62 10.42
C ASN A 177 -5.77 -5.99 10.21
N THR A 178 -6.54 -6.13 9.12
CA THR A 178 -7.32 -7.33 8.81
C THR A 178 -6.46 -8.48 8.26
N MET A 179 -5.20 -8.21 7.90
CA MET A 179 -4.19 -9.18 7.43
C MET A 179 -3.14 -9.51 8.49
N LYS A 180 -3.43 -9.29 9.78
CA LYS A 180 -2.51 -9.67 10.87
C LYS A 180 -2.55 -11.17 11.15
N PRO A 181 -1.46 -11.77 11.67
CA PRO A 181 -1.40 -13.19 12.00
C PRO A 181 -2.56 -13.68 12.88
N ASN A 182 -3.00 -12.88 13.84
CA ASN A 182 -4.12 -13.23 14.73
C ASN A 182 -5.49 -13.32 14.02
N CYS A 183 -5.61 -12.80 12.79
CA CYS A 183 -6.79 -13.00 11.96
C CYS A 183 -6.72 -14.35 11.25
N TYR A 184 -5.54 -14.75 10.78
CA TYR A 184 -5.29 -16.07 10.19
C TYR A 184 -5.37 -17.22 11.20
N SER A 185 -4.99 -16.98 12.46
CA SER A 185 -5.10 -18.00 13.50
C SER A 185 -6.54 -18.41 13.81
N ARG A 186 -7.56 -17.65 13.38
CA ARG A 186 -8.98 -18.00 13.57
C ARG A 186 -9.44 -19.20 12.74
N TRP A 187 -8.65 -19.62 11.75
CA TRP A 187 -8.87 -20.89 11.06
C TRP A 187 -8.35 -22.10 11.84
N PHE A 188 -7.59 -21.89 12.91
CA PHE A 188 -7.04 -22.95 13.74
C PHE A 188 -8.03 -23.17 14.90
N GLU A 189 -8.65 -24.35 14.95
CA GLU A 189 -9.62 -24.68 16.00
C GLU A 189 -8.91 -24.76 17.37
N ASN A 190 -9.27 -23.88 18.30
CA ASN A 190 -8.82 -23.85 19.70
C ASN A 190 -7.32 -23.57 19.95
N GLU A 191 -6.52 -23.27 18.94
CA GLU A 191 -5.11 -22.90 19.08
C GLU A 191 -4.92 -21.40 18.81
N SER A 192 -4.61 -20.64 19.87
CA SER A 192 -4.06 -19.31 19.68
C SER A 192 -2.62 -19.45 19.18
N VAL A 193 -2.43 -19.45 17.87
CA VAL A 193 -1.09 -19.30 17.28
C VAL A 193 -0.58 -17.92 17.67
N THR A 194 0.45 -17.88 18.51
CA THR A 194 1.12 -16.66 18.97
C THR A 194 2.60 -16.72 18.61
N GLU A 195 3.33 -15.64 18.89
CA GLU A 195 4.79 -15.59 18.72
C GLU A 195 5.54 -16.66 19.54
N GLU A 196 4.88 -17.33 20.49
CA GLU A 196 5.43 -18.44 21.27
C GLU A 196 5.49 -19.77 20.47
N ASP A 197 4.78 -19.86 19.35
CA ASP A 197 4.94 -20.89 18.32
C ASP A 197 5.58 -20.25 17.07
N PRO A 198 6.92 -20.13 17.03
CA PRO A 198 7.60 -19.29 16.06
C PRO A 198 7.45 -19.79 14.62
N ASP A 199 7.39 -21.11 14.41
CA ASP A 199 7.32 -21.67 13.06
C ASP A 199 5.93 -21.43 12.45
N GLU A 200 4.87 -21.71 13.20
CA GLU A 200 3.50 -21.51 12.72
C GLU A 200 3.15 -20.02 12.65
N TYR A 201 3.58 -19.20 13.62
CA TYR A 201 3.39 -17.74 13.57
C TYR A 201 4.07 -17.11 12.34
N GLN A 202 5.31 -17.50 12.04
CA GLN A 202 6.01 -16.98 10.85
C GLN A 202 5.32 -17.41 9.55
N LYS A 203 4.69 -18.59 9.53
CA LYS A 203 3.86 -19.04 8.41
C LYS A 203 2.63 -18.15 8.22
N LEU A 204 1.94 -17.76 9.31
CA LEU A 204 0.81 -16.82 9.25
C LEU A 204 1.24 -15.42 8.79
N VAL A 205 2.41 -14.94 9.22
CA VAL A 205 2.99 -13.67 8.72
C VAL A 205 3.21 -13.74 7.21
N LYS A 206 3.81 -14.83 6.72
CA LYS A 206 4.06 -15.03 5.28
C LYS A 206 2.78 -15.23 4.48
N ARG A 207 1.75 -15.84 5.06
CA ARG A 207 0.41 -15.90 4.45
C ARG A 207 -0.16 -14.50 4.24
N GLY A 208 -0.08 -13.63 5.25
CA GLY A 208 -0.48 -12.22 5.12
C GLY A 208 0.31 -11.45 4.06
N ILE A 209 1.59 -11.77 3.87
CA ILE A 209 2.41 -11.21 2.79
C ILE A 209 1.90 -11.68 1.43
N TYR A 210 1.70 -12.99 1.25
CA TYR A 210 1.16 -13.56 0.02
C TYR A 210 -0.19 -12.92 -0.35
N ASP A 211 -1.14 -12.89 0.59
CA ASP A 211 -2.49 -12.37 0.35
C ASP A 211 -2.47 -10.87 0.01
N TYR A 212 -1.59 -10.06 0.63
CA TYR A 212 -1.43 -8.66 0.26
C TYR A 212 -1.08 -8.49 -1.22
N PHE A 213 -0.08 -9.24 -1.71
CA PHE A 213 0.36 -9.15 -3.10
C PHE A 213 -0.70 -9.70 -4.06
N ASP A 214 -1.34 -10.83 -3.71
CA ASP A 214 -2.38 -11.45 -4.52
C ASP A 214 -3.61 -10.54 -4.68
N ILE A 215 -4.17 -10.04 -3.57
CA ILE A 215 -5.33 -9.14 -3.57
C ILE A 215 -5.00 -7.83 -4.31
N THR A 216 -3.81 -7.26 -4.07
CA THR A 216 -3.36 -6.06 -4.78
C THR A 216 -3.33 -6.28 -6.30
N MET A 217 -2.78 -7.42 -6.74
CA MET A 217 -2.66 -7.76 -8.15
C MET A 217 -4.03 -8.00 -8.79
N LYS A 218 -4.92 -8.71 -8.11
CA LYS A 218 -6.30 -8.95 -8.57
C LYS A 218 -7.07 -7.65 -8.72
N LEU A 219 -6.98 -6.74 -7.73
CA LEU A 219 -7.67 -5.44 -7.79
C LEU A 219 -7.12 -4.59 -8.94
N TYR A 220 -5.81 -4.56 -9.12
CA TYR A 220 -5.16 -3.88 -10.25
C TYR A 220 -5.66 -4.41 -11.61
N LYS A 221 -5.70 -5.73 -11.79
CA LYS A 221 -6.18 -6.36 -13.05
C LYS A 221 -7.65 -6.05 -13.33
N ASN A 222 -8.45 -5.81 -12.31
CA ASN A 222 -9.85 -5.39 -12.45
C ASN A 222 -10.01 -3.91 -12.83
N LEU A 223 -8.96 -3.09 -12.71
CA LEU A 223 -8.97 -1.64 -12.96
C LEU A 223 -8.12 -1.31 -14.20
N ASN A 224 -8.61 -1.70 -15.39
CA ASN A 224 -7.91 -1.48 -16.65
C ASN A 224 -7.97 -0.01 -17.12
N THR A 225 -7.13 0.85 -16.53
CA THR A 225 -7.05 2.27 -16.84
C THR A 225 -6.87 2.57 -18.34
N PHE A 226 -6.05 1.76 -19.05
CA PHE A 226 -5.83 2.01 -20.47
C PHE A 226 -7.13 1.86 -21.27
N GLU A 227 -7.89 0.80 -20.99
CA GLU A 227 -9.19 0.55 -21.61
C GLU A 227 -10.22 1.62 -21.23
N PHE A 228 -10.24 2.05 -19.95
CA PHE A 228 -11.10 3.14 -19.48
C PHE A 228 -10.88 4.42 -20.30
N LEU A 229 -9.62 4.82 -20.51
CA LEU A 229 -9.28 5.99 -21.34
C LEU A 229 -9.58 5.75 -22.82
N GLN A 230 -9.26 4.55 -23.34
CA GLN A 230 -9.46 4.21 -24.74
C GLN A 230 -10.93 4.28 -25.15
N ASN A 231 -11.86 3.86 -24.30
CA ASN A 231 -13.31 3.91 -24.56
C ASN A 231 -13.82 5.34 -24.80
N TYR A 232 -13.08 6.35 -24.33
CA TYR A 232 -13.37 7.77 -24.53
C TYR A 232 -12.44 8.42 -25.58
N ASN A 233 -11.79 7.61 -26.43
CA ASN A 233 -10.84 8.05 -27.46
C ASN A 233 -9.62 8.82 -26.91
N ILE A 234 -9.25 8.54 -25.65
CA ILE A 234 -8.03 9.03 -25.01
C ILE A 234 -6.97 7.94 -25.16
N THR A 235 -6.23 8.01 -26.26
CA THR A 235 -5.17 7.05 -26.61
C THR A 235 -3.79 7.71 -26.62
N PRO A 236 -2.70 6.94 -26.48
CA PRO A 236 -1.37 7.51 -26.51
C PRO A 236 -1.06 8.23 -27.84
N SER A 237 -0.39 9.38 -27.77
CA SER A 237 0.00 10.20 -28.93
C SER A 237 1.20 11.09 -28.62
N GLU A 238 2.07 11.31 -29.60
CA GLU A 238 3.19 12.26 -29.49
C GLU A 238 2.73 13.73 -29.59
N GLU A 239 1.62 13.97 -30.28
CA GLU A 239 1.15 15.33 -30.61
C GLU A 239 -0.20 15.66 -29.96
N LYS A 240 -1.14 14.71 -29.93
CA LYS A 240 -2.48 14.94 -29.38
C LYS A 240 -2.37 15.18 -27.88
N THR A 241 -3.10 16.19 -27.43
CA THR A 241 -3.24 16.51 -26.01
C THR A 241 -4.69 16.43 -25.59
N TYR A 242 -4.89 16.33 -24.28
CA TYR A 242 -6.17 16.20 -23.64
C TYR A 242 -6.34 17.30 -22.58
N THR A 243 -7.58 17.54 -22.22
CA THR A 243 -7.97 18.37 -21.10
C THR A 243 -8.09 17.54 -19.83
N ARG A 244 -7.94 18.21 -18.68
CA ARG A 244 -8.13 17.60 -17.37
C ARG A 244 -9.56 17.06 -17.22
N LYS A 245 -10.53 17.75 -17.83
CA LYS A 245 -11.94 17.37 -17.84
C LYS A 245 -12.17 16.06 -18.59
N GLU A 246 -11.66 15.92 -19.82
CA GLU A 246 -11.82 14.69 -20.62
C GLU A 246 -11.28 13.46 -19.90
N ILE A 247 -10.08 13.56 -19.31
CA ILE A 247 -9.47 12.45 -18.55
C ILE A 247 -10.29 12.14 -17.30
N SER A 248 -10.74 13.17 -16.56
CA SER A 248 -11.53 12.99 -15.35
C SER A 248 -12.89 12.35 -15.63
N GLU A 249 -13.57 12.73 -16.71
CA GLU A 249 -14.87 12.16 -17.10
C GLU A 249 -14.71 10.70 -17.53
N ALA A 250 -13.72 10.39 -18.38
CA ALA A 250 -13.47 9.02 -18.85
C ALA A 250 -13.18 8.04 -17.69
N LEU A 251 -12.34 8.45 -16.74
CA LEU A 251 -12.01 7.64 -15.56
C LEU A 251 -13.21 7.51 -14.62
N SER A 252 -13.99 8.58 -14.43
CA SER A 252 -15.12 8.57 -13.49
C SER A 252 -16.27 7.69 -13.98
N GLU A 253 -16.66 7.81 -15.24
CA GLU A 253 -17.72 6.99 -15.83
C GLU A 253 -17.33 5.50 -15.88
N SER A 254 -16.03 5.20 -16.01
CA SER A 254 -15.51 3.82 -15.96
C SER A 254 -15.34 3.26 -14.54
N PHE A 255 -15.53 4.09 -13.51
CA PHE A 255 -15.31 3.75 -12.11
C PHE A 255 -16.53 4.12 -11.25
N ASN A 256 -17.71 3.65 -11.67
CA ASN A 256 -18.99 3.79 -10.96
C ASN A 256 -19.36 5.25 -10.62
N ASP A 257 -19.11 6.16 -11.56
CA ASP A 257 -19.32 7.61 -11.43
C ASP A 257 -18.59 8.23 -10.21
N LYS A 258 -17.47 7.63 -9.79
CA LYS A 258 -16.64 8.13 -8.70
C LYS A 258 -15.48 8.96 -9.21
N GLN A 259 -15.09 9.98 -8.44
CA GLN A 259 -13.94 10.80 -8.78
C GLN A 259 -12.64 10.01 -8.64
N VAL A 260 -11.89 9.87 -9.75
CA VAL A 260 -10.56 9.25 -9.79
C VAL A 260 -9.49 10.33 -9.74
N PHE A 261 -8.50 10.17 -8.86
CA PHE A 261 -7.39 11.10 -8.78
C PHE A 261 -6.29 10.73 -9.77
N PHE A 262 -5.70 11.71 -10.44
CA PHE A 262 -4.56 11.50 -11.33
C PHE A 262 -3.54 12.64 -11.26
N LYS A 263 -2.31 12.34 -11.65
CA LYS A 263 -1.20 13.30 -11.70
C LYS A 263 -0.49 13.29 -13.05
N CYS A 264 0.17 14.42 -13.30
CA CYS A 264 1.07 14.59 -14.42
C CYS A 264 2.52 14.70 -13.92
N ASP A 265 3.44 14.22 -14.73
CA ASP A 265 4.86 14.46 -14.52
C ASP A 265 5.24 15.91 -14.87
N ARG A 266 6.53 16.23 -14.74
CA ARG A 266 7.08 17.56 -15.08
C ARG A 266 6.98 17.93 -16.56
N TYR A 267 6.70 16.97 -17.44
CA TYR A 267 6.52 17.14 -18.88
C TYR A 267 5.06 17.24 -19.28
N LYS A 268 4.13 17.35 -18.30
CA LYS A 268 2.69 17.33 -18.51
C LYS A 268 2.18 15.98 -19.06
N GLY A 269 2.99 14.93 -18.96
CA GLY A 269 2.58 13.57 -19.29
C GLY A 269 1.72 12.99 -18.16
N LEU A 270 0.57 12.42 -18.48
CA LEU A 270 -0.23 11.63 -17.55
C LEU A 270 0.65 10.52 -16.96
N ASN A 271 0.72 10.41 -15.64
CA ASN A 271 1.71 9.55 -14.99
C ASN A 271 1.17 8.68 -13.85
N GLU A 272 0.31 9.19 -12.97
CA GLU A 272 -0.25 8.37 -11.87
C GLU A 272 -1.78 8.41 -11.87
N ILE A 273 -2.42 7.27 -11.60
CA ILE A 273 -3.89 7.14 -11.42
C ILE A 273 -4.17 6.41 -10.10
N TRP A 274 -5.04 6.97 -9.27
CA TRP A 274 -5.36 6.43 -7.94
C TRP A 274 -6.86 6.21 -7.79
N TYR A 275 -7.24 4.97 -7.56
CA TYR A 275 -8.62 4.53 -7.35
C TYR A 275 -8.88 4.31 -5.86
N TYR A 276 -9.90 4.98 -5.33
CA TYR A 276 -10.23 4.97 -3.90
C TYR A 276 -11.36 3.99 -3.61
N HIS A 277 -11.22 3.22 -2.55
CA HIS A 277 -12.18 2.23 -2.12
C HIS A 277 -12.39 2.26 -0.61
N LEU A 278 -13.56 1.83 -0.16
CA LEU A 278 -13.80 1.33 1.21
C LEU A 278 -13.91 -0.18 1.16
N LEU A 279 -13.72 -0.84 2.31
CA LEU A 279 -13.94 -2.27 2.46
C LEU A 279 -15.35 -2.53 2.97
N ALA A 280 -16.10 -3.33 2.23
CA ALA A 280 -17.35 -3.95 2.63
C ALA A 280 -17.12 -5.34 3.20
N ARG A 281 -18.08 -5.81 4.01
CA ARG A 281 -18.17 -7.21 4.47
C ARG A 281 -16.93 -7.68 5.26
N GLY A 282 -16.25 -6.75 5.91
CA GLY A 282 -15.12 -7.01 6.79
C GLY A 282 -13.77 -7.02 6.08
N SER A 283 -13.18 -8.20 5.89
CA SER A 283 -11.80 -8.34 5.45
C SER A 283 -11.67 -8.80 4.00
N PRO A 284 -10.69 -8.28 3.23
CA PRO A 284 -10.40 -8.74 1.88
C PRO A 284 -9.86 -10.17 1.84
N ILE A 285 -9.38 -10.73 2.96
CA ILE A 285 -8.95 -12.15 3.00
C ILE A 285 -10.14 -13.14 2.97
N LEU A 286 -11.37 -12.65 3.19
CA LEU A 286 -12.60 -13.45 3.14
C LEU A 286 -13.35 -13.28 1.82
N ASN A 287 -13.43 -12.03 1.33
CA ASN A 287 -14.25 -11.68 0.18
C ASN A 287 -13.43 -11.28 -1.05
N ASP A 288 -12.09 -11.40 -0.99
CA ASP A 288 -11.18 -11.00 -2.05
C ASP A 288 -11.46 -9.55 -2.53
N ILE A 289 -11.29 -9.27 -3.81
CA ILE A 289 -11.57 -7.97 -4.43
C ILE A 289 -13.03 -7.53 -4.34
N ASP A 290 -13.98 -8.45 -4.08
CA ASP A 290 -15.40 -8.08 -3.95
C ASP A 290 -15.67 -7.27 -2.67
N SER A 291 -14.71 -7.21 -1.75
CA SER A 291 -14.79 -6.31 -0.59
C SER A 291 -14.57 -4.84 -0.96
N PHE A 292 -13.98 -4.50 -2.12
CA PHE A 292 -13.60 -3.13 -2.45
C PHE A 292 -14.75 -2.37 -3.11
N GLU A 293 -15.30 -1.40 -2.39
CA GLU A 293 -16.38 -0.52 -2.85
C GLU A 293 -15.83 0.84 -3.27
N ALA A 294 -16.03 1.23 -4.53
CA ALA A 294 -15.53 2.48 -5.09
C ALA A 294 -16.09 3.72 -4.38
N ILE A 295 -15.21 4.68 -4.08
CA ILE A 295 -15.58 6.00 -3.52
C ILE A 295 -14.91 7.14 -4.29
N ASP A 296 -15.41 8.37 -4.06
CA ASP A 296 -14.75 9.56 -4.57
C ASP A 296 -13.36 9.74 -3.96
N SER A 297 -12.41 10.18 -4.77
CA SER A 297 -11.07 10.50 -4.30
C SER A 297 -11.09 11.56 -3.19
N PHE A 298 -10.28 11.34 -2.16
CA PHE A 298 -10.11 12.32 -1.08
C PHE A 298 -9.21 13.50 -1.49
N LYS A 299 -8.55 13.40 -2.64
CA LYS A 299 -7.66 14.44 -3.17
C LYS A 299 -8.36 15.21 -4.28
N SER A 300 -8.83 16.40 -3.95
CA SER A 300 -9.57 17.26 -4.89
C SER A 300 -8.68 17.97 -5.94
N PHE A 301 -7.35 17.88 -5.85
CA PHE A 301 -6.44 18.66 -6.70
C PHE A 301 -5.38 17.82 -7.43
N SER A 302 -5.58 17.62 -8.73
CA SER A 302 -4.54 17.13 -9.64
C SER A 302 -3.51 18.23 -9.92
N ASN A 303 -2.24 17.86 -10.03
CA ASN A 303 -1.18 18.78 -10.49
C ASN A 303 -1.13 18.91 -12.03
N CYS A 304 -2.00 18.19 -12.76
CA CYS A 304 -2.12 18.34 -14.20
C CYS A 304 -2.69 19.71 -14.58
N PRO A 305 -2.22 20.34 -15.68
CA PRO A 305 -2.81 21.56 -16.21
C PRO A 305 -4.24 21.33 -16.73
N GLU A 306 -5.06 22.38 -16.82
CA GLU A 306 -6.43 22.28 -17.35
C GLU A 306 -6.49 21.73 -18.79
N THR A 307 -5.49 22.08 -19.60
CA THR A 307 -5.38 21.72 -21.01
C THR A 307 -3.94 21.39 -21.36
N GLY A 308 -3.72 20.64 -22.45
CA GLY A 308 -2.37 20.34 -22.92
C GLY A 308 -1.70 19.22 -22.12
N ILE A 309 -2.50 18.30 -21.56
CA ILE A 309 -2.00 17.07 -20.94
C ILE A 309 -1.63 16.11 -22.06
N HIS A 310 -0.43 15.55 -21.99
CA HIS A 310 0.02 14.53 -22.92
C HIS A 310 -0.27 13.13 -22.36
N PHE A 311 -0.74 12.24 -23.20
CA PHE A 311 -0.70 10.80 -22.92
C PHE A 311 0.33 10.20 -23.88
N TYR A 312 1.60 10.24 -23.51
CA TYR A 312 2.67 9.86 -24.43
C TYR A 312 2.72 8.34 -24.66
N PRO A 313 3.06 7.86 -25.88
CA PRO A 313 3.32 6.44 -26.10
C PRO A 313 4.48 5.96 -25.23
N LYS A 314 4.37 4.73 -24.70
CA LYS A 314 5.50 4.09 -24.03
C LYS A 314 6.68 3.98 -25.00
N GLY A 315 7.87 4.35 -24.54
CA GLY A 315 9.06 4.47 -25.36
C GLY A 315 9.37 5.89 -25.85
N TYR A 316 8.46 6.86 -25.64
CA TYR A 316 8.64 8.24 -26.07
C TYR A 316 9.53 9.03 -25.10
N SER A 317 10.45 9.83 -25.66
CA SER A 317 11.28 10.77 -24.89
C SER A 317 10.92 12.20 -25.29
N PRO A 318 10.31 13.01 -24.40
CA PRO A 318 10.01 14.40 -24.69
C PRO A 318 11.28 15.16 -25.09
N PRO A 319 11.24 16.13 -26.02
CA PRO A 319 12.44 16.88 -26.43
C PRO A 319 13.14 17.61 -25.28
N SER A 320 12.39 18.01 -24.25
CA SER A 320 12.91 18.60 -23.01
C SER A 320 13.48 17.58 -22.02
N TYR A 321 13.42 16.28 -22.32
CA TYR A 321 13.97 15.24 -21.48
C TYR A 321 15.50 15.27 -21.54
N SER A 322 16.11 15.42 -20.37
CA SER A 322 17.55 15.26 -20.19
C SER A 322 17.75 14.05 -19.28
N PRO A 323 18.35 12.95 -19.80
CA PRO A 323 18.62 11.78 -18.99
C PRO A 323 19.49 12.19 -17.79
N PRO A 324 19.18 11.71 -16.57
CA PRO A 324 20.09 11.89 -15.46
C PRO A 324 21.46 11.25 -15.80
N PRO A 325 22.59 11.85 -15.35
CA PRO A 325 23.90 11.27 -15.60
C PRO A 325 23.95 9.83 -15.07
N SER A 326 24.52 8.94 -15.87
CA SER A 326 24.51 7.47 -15.78
C SER A 326 25.26 6.85 -14.59
N ARG A 327 25.26 7.52 -13.42
CA ARG A 327 25.73 6.90 -12.18
C ARG A 327 24.56 6.24 -11.46
N PRO A 328 24.60 4.91 -11.28
CA PRO A 328 23.73 4.25 -10.31
C PRO A 328 24.17 4.75 -8.94
N GLY A 329 23.47 5.76 -8.43
CA GLY A 329 23.60 6.16 -7.05
C GLY A 329 22.96 5.08 -6.19
N ASN A 330 23.72 4.03 -5.88
CA ASN A 330 23.41 3.09 -4.78
C ASN A 330 23.53 3.80 -3.41
N GLY A 331 23.09 5.05 -3.32
CA GLY A 331 23.20 5.91 -2.15
C GLY A 331 22.14 6.99 -2.23
N LYS A 332 21.42 7.17 -1.12
CA LYS A 332 20.43 8.24 -0.94
C LYS A 332 21.03 9.57 -1.38
N LYS A 333 20.53 10.14 -2.48
CA LYS A 333 21.00 11.44 -2.97
C LYS A 333 20.71 12.50 -1.91
N LYS A 334 21.74 13.20 -1.47
CA LYS A 334 21.58 14.30 -0.50
C LYS A 334 21.00 15.50 -1.23
N LEU A 335 19.78 15.91 -0.86
CA LEU A 335 19.07 17.04 -1.43
C LEU A 335 19.59 18.39 -0.92
N GLY A 336 20.15 18.40 0.29
CA GLY A 336 20.78 19.58 0.86
C GLY A 336 21.00 19.47 2.36
N THR A 337 21.71 20.47 2.90
CA THR A 337 21.85 20.70 4.33
C THR A 337 21.25 22.05 4.69
N GLY A 338 20.55 22.12 5.81
CA GLY A 338 19.85 23.33 6.22
C GLY A 338 19.46 23.30 7.69
N SER A 339 18.63 24.24 8.09
CA SER A 339 18.00 24.25 9.42
C SER A 339 16.50 24.04 9.32
N MET A 340 15.92 23.37 10.31
CA MET A 340 14.48 23.22 10.42
C MET A 340 13.92 24.36 11.25
N ARG A 341 13.04 25.18 10.66
CA ARG A 341 12.48 26.39 11.27
C ARG A 341 10.98 26.30 11.48
N ILE A 342 10.50 27.02 12.48
CA ILE A 342 9.06 27.22 12.74
C ILE A 342 8.53 28.23 11.72
N SER A 343 7.44 27.89 11.03
CA SER A 343 6.77 28.74 10.07
C SER A 343 5.30 28.92 10.43
N THR A 344 4.86 30.17 10.55
CA THR A 344 3.48 30.56 10.85
C THR A 344 3.01 31.66 9.91
N LYS A 345 1.69 31.81 9.77
CA LYS A 345 1.11 32.96 9.05
C LYS A 345 1.61 34.26 9.71
N LYS A 346 2.17 35.17 8.92
CA LYS A 346 2.75 36.46 9.37
C LYS A 346 3.96 36.34 10.34
N GLY A 347 4.53 35.15 10.54
CA GLY A 347 5.73 34.96 11.38
C GLY A 347 5.49 35.21 12.87
N THR A 348 4.27 34.98 13.37
CA THR A 348 3.90 35.19 14.78
C THR A 348 4.66 34.29 15.75
N LEU A 349 5.00 33.07 15.32
CA LEU A 349 5.93 32.18 16.02
C LEU A 349 7.25 32.11 15.26
N THR A 350 8.35 32.13 16.01
CA THR A 350 9.72 32.05 15.47
C THR A 350 10.55 31.03 16.24
N GLY A 351 11.61 30.55 15.59
CA GLY A 351 12.56 29.62 16.19
C GLY A 351 12.93 28.49 15.24
N PHE A 352 13.64 27.51 15.78
CA PHE A 352 14.22 26.41 15.03
C PHE A 352 14.24 25.14 15.86
N LEU A 353 14.43 24.00 15.19
CA LEU A 353 14.60 22.72 15.85
C LEU A 353 16.07 22.44 16.18
N THR A 354 16.29 21.84 17.34
CA THR A 354 17.57 21.30 17.79
C THR A 354 17.90 20.00 17.06
N ASN A 355 19.12 19.49 17.21
CA ASN A 355 19.51 18.22 16.60
C ASN A 355 18.72 16.99 17.09
N LYS A 356 17.96 17.12 18.20
CA LYS A 356 17.03 16.11 18.72
C LYS A 356 15.58 16.34 18.30
N GLY A 357 15.28 17.39 17.52
CA GLY A 357 13.93 17.71 17.07
C GLY A 357 13.11 18.60 18.00
N LYS A 358 13.73 19.22 19.02
CA LYS A 358 13.02 20.11 19.98
C LYS A 358 13.03 21.57 19.50
N TRP A 359 11.94 22.30 19.72
CA TRP A 359 11.85 23.72 19.38
C TRP A 359 12.58 24.61 20.39
N MET A 360 13.38 25.55 19.88
CA MET A 360 13.98 26.66 20.62
C MET A 360 13.74 28.00 19.91
N SER A 361 13.58 29.07 20.70
CA SER A 361 13.43 30.44 20.20
C SER A 361 14.77 31.18 20.01
N ARG A 362 15.84 30.74 20.67
CA ARG A 362 17.20 31.32 20.59
C ARG A 362 18.27 30.22 20.72
N GLY A 363 19.48 30.50 20.24
CA GLY A 363 20.63 29.60 20.31
C GLY A 363 21.18 29.21 18.94
N THR A 364 21.90 28.09 18.86
CA THR A 364 22.51 27.61 17.63
C THR A 364 21.59 26.64 16.90
N GLU A 365 21.32 26.93 15.63
CA GLU A 365 20.55 26.05 14.75
C GLU A 365 21.27 24.73 14.50
N ALA A 366 20.54 23.63 14.56
CA ALA A 366 21.07 22.35 14.15
C ALA A 366 21.09 22.20 12.63
N ASN A 367 22.07 21.46 12.13
CA ASN A 367 22.10 21.02 10.74
C ASN A 367 21.21 19.79 10.57
N TYR A 368 20.31 19.91 9.61
CA TYR A 368 19.46 18.87 9.09
C TYR A 368 19.89 18.54 7.67
N GLU A 369 19.97 17.25 7.37
CA GLU A 369 20.29 16.72 6.05
C GLU A 369 19.04 16.07 5.49
N LEU A 370 18.68 16.44 4.26
CA LEU A 370 17.60 15.81 3.52
C LEU A 370 18.18 14.83 2.51
N TYR A 371 17.63 13.63 2.47
CA TYR A 371 18.04 12.55 1.60
C TYR A 371 16.84 12.04 0.82
N ASP A 372 16.98 11.84 -0.49
CA ASP A 372 15.99 11.08 -1.26
C ASP A 372 15.81 9.70 -0.65
N ALA A 373 14.55 9.31 -0.44
CA ALA A 373 14.23 7.92 -0.18
C ALA A 373 14.08 7.17 -1.52
N GLU A 374 14.33 5.86 -1.48
CA GLU A 374 14.50 5.03 -2.68
C GLU A 374 13.27 5.03 -3.60
N PHE A 375 12.07 5.04 -3.02
CA PHE A 375 10.79 4.97 -3.72
C PHE A 375 9.94 6.24 -3.50
N GLY A 376 10.60 7.39 -3.50
CA GLY A 376 9.97 8.70 -3.31
C GLY A 376 9.92 9.14 -1.84
N ASN A 377 9.55 10.40 -1.62
CA ASN A 377 9.67 11.13 -0.35
C ASN A 377 11.14 11.31 0.08
N ILE A 378 11.32 11.83 1.30
CA ILE A 378 12.65 12.10 1.86
C ILE A 378 12.83 11.46 3.23
N ASN A 379 14.07 11.15 3.57
CA ASN A 379 14.48 10.94 4.95
C ASN A 379 15.18 12.19 5.49
N ILE A 380 14.91 12.51 6.75
CA ILE A 380 15.53 13.63 7.45
C ILE A 380 16.54 13.08 8.45
N ARG A 381 17.75 13.63 8.50
CA ARG A 381 18.82 13.19 9.40
C ARG A 381 19.49 14.38 10.09
N THR A 382 19.92 14.16 11.32
CA THR A 382 20.88 15.04 12.02
C THR A 382 22.10 14.23 12.45
N ARG A 383 23.07 14.89 13.10
CA ARG A 383 24.20 14.20 13.74
C ARG A 383 23.80 13.16 14.80
N MET A 384 22.55 13.18 15.28
CA MET A 384 22.04 12.20 16.25
C MET A 384 21.54 10.91 15.60
N GLY A 385 21.26 10.93 14.28
CA GLY A 385 20.62 9.85 13.54
C GLY A 385 19.45 10.35 12.70
N TYR A 386 18.72 9.43 12.07
CA TYR A 386 17.51 9.76 11.34
C TYR A 386 16.40 10.28 12.26
N CYS A 387 15.48 11.06 11.69
CA CYS A 387 14.33 11.61 12.38
C CYS A 387 13.08 10.75 12.16
N SER A 388 12.20 10.73 13.14
CA SER A 388 10.91 10.04 13.11
C SER A 388 9.86 10.82 13.90
N VAL A 389 8.60 10.37 13.83
CA VAL A 389 7.52 10.73 14.74
C VAL A 389 7.25 9.51 15.62
N ASN A 390 7.37 9.65 16.93
CA ASN A 390 7.21 8.52 17.86
C ASN A 390 5.73 8.22 18.16
N ALA A 391 5.46 7.21 18.99
CA ALA A 391 4.12 6.80 19.38
C ALA A 391 3.29 7.90 20.11
N GLN A 392 3.94 8.94 20.65
CA GLN A 392 3.27 10.11 21.24
C GLN A 392 3.15 11.26 20.23
N ASN A 393 3.25 10.98 18.93
CA ASN A 393 3.26 11.96 17.84
C ASN A 393 4.41 12.97 17.91
N MET A 394 5.47 12.72 18.68
CA MET A 394 6.56 13.68 18.86
C MET A 394 7.64 13.51 17.78
N PHE A 395 8.02 14.61 17.13
CA PHE A 395 9.18 14.66 16.23
C PHE A 395 10.48 14.50 17.02
N GLU A 396 11.30 13.51 16.65
CA GLU A 396 12.55 13.19 17.34
C GLU A 396 13.60 12.70 16.33
N CYS A 397 14.87 13.05 16.55
CA CYS A 397 15.99 12.50 15.78
C CYS A 397 16.95 11.71 16.68
N GLY A 398 17.35 10.51 16.26
CA GLY A 398 18.19 9.62 17.05
C GLY A 398 18.60 8.34 16.32
N SER A 399 19.67 7.70 16.80
CA SER A 399 20.28 6.52 16.16
C SER A 399 19.37 5.29 16.12
N LYS A 400 18.39 5.22 17.03
CA LYS A 400 17.37 4.16 17.06
C LYS A 400 16.54 4.10 15.77
N TYR A 401 16.42 5.21 15.02
CA TYR A 401 15.69 5.28 13.75
C TYR A 401 16.56 4.96 12.53
N ASN A 402 17.84 4.62 12.71
CA ASN A 402 18.73 4.37 11.57
C ASN A 402 18.41 3.09 10.80
N LYS A 403 17.81 2.10 11.47
CA LYS A 403 17.40 0.85 10.82
C LYS A 403 16.21 1.08 9.90
N ASN A 404 15.15 1.69 10.43
CA ASN A 404 13.90 1.96 9.71
C ASN A 404 13.57 3.46 9.79
N PRO A 405 14.15 4.28 8.90
CA PRO A 405 13.92 5.72 8.93
C PRO A 405 12.56 6.06 8.35
N MET A 406 11.76 6.82 9.10
CA MET A 406 10.47 7.31 8.63
C MET A 406 10.64 8.23 7.41
N GLN A 407 9.68 8.19 6.50
CA GLN A 407 9.62 9.06 5.33
C GLN A 407 8.76 10.31 5.61
N PHE A 408 9.23 11.44 5.07
CA PHE A 408 8.59 12.75 5.12
C PHE A 408 8.40 13.29 3.71
N ASN A 409 7.39 14.13 3.48
CA ASN A 409 7.29 14.88 2.23
C ASN A 409 8.01 16.22 2.39
N TYR A 410 8.60 16.69 1.28
CA TYR A 410 9.25 17.98 1.18
C TYR A 410 8.74 18.73 -0.04
N ASP A 411 8.06 19.84 0.19
CA ASP A 411 7.68 20.76 -0.89
C ASP A 411 8.86 21.70 -1.17
N GLU A 412 9.53 21.49 -2.30
CA GLU A 412 10.72 22.26 -2.68
C GLU A 412 10.41 23.76 -2.89
N ASN A 413 9.19 24.11 -3.27
CA ASN A 413 8.80 25.50 -3.54
C ASN A 413 8.62 26.29 -2.24
N SER A 414 7.90 25.70 -1.28
CA SER A 414 7.60 26.37 -0.01
C SER A 414 8.65 26.10 1.08
N GLY A 415 9.42 25.02 0.94
CA GLY A 415 10.33 24.46 1.92
C GLY A 415 9.61 23.68 3.04
N ILE A 416 8.31 23.42 2.93
CA ILE A 416 7.51 22.81 3.99
C ILE A 416 7.75 21.31 4.09
N ILE A 417 7.84 20.82 5.33
CA ILE A 417 7.94 19.40 5.68
C ILE A 417 6.59 18.93 6.20
N SER A 418 6.06 17.89 5.57
CA SER A 418 4.86 17.19 6.03
C SER A 418 5.16 15.71 6.29
N CYS A 419 4.31 15.06 7.06
CA CYS A 419 4.47 13.69 7.48
C CYS A 419 3.11 13.04 7.65
N LEU A 420 2.95 11.79 7.21
CA LEU A 420 1.68 11.05 7.35
C LEU A 420 0.48 11.81 6.75
N GLY A 421 0.70 12.55 5.65
CA GLY A 421 -0.34 13.39 5.04
C GLY A 421 -0.64 14.69 5.79
N LYS A 422 0.03 14.97 6.92
CA LYS A 422 -0.20 16.16 7.76
C LYS A 422 0.98 17.12 7.72
N GLU A 423 0.67 18.41 7.57
CA GLU A 423 1.67 19.50 7.53
C GLU A 423 1.70 20.37 8.80
N THR A 424 0.71 20.18 9.68
CA THR A 424 0.58 21.00 10.90
C THR A 424 1.23 20.30 12.08
N TRP A 425 2.04 21.06 12.80
CA TRP A 425 2.75 20.66 14.00
C TRP A 425 2.36 21.61 15.14
N TYR A 426 2.55 21.19 16.38
CA TYR A 426 2.33 22.06 17.52
C TYR A 426 3.30 21.79 18.66
N ALA A 427 3.32 22.69 19.63
CA ALA A 427 3.94 22.50 20.94
C ALA A 427 2.94 22.86 22.05
N GLU A 428 3.10 22.26 23.22
CA GLU A 428 2.25 22.57 24.39
C GLU A 428 2.67 23.87 25.08
N ARG A 429 3.88 24.36 24.81
CA ARG A 429 4.42 25.59 25.41
C ARG A 429 5.39 26.30 24.47
N TYR A 430 5.45 27.62 24.57
CA TYR A 430 6.47 28.43 23.90
C TYR A 430 7.85 28.23 24.55
N PRO A 431 8.94 28.02 23.79
CA PRO A 431 10.28 27.88 24.35
C PRO A 431 10.86 29.23 24.80
N SER A 432 11.43 29.27 26.00
CA SER A 432 12.00 30.48 26.60
C SER A 432 13.38 30.23 27.22
N GLY A 433 14.35 31.10 26.93
CA GLY A 433 15.71 30.97 27.46
C GLY A 433 16.38 29.67 27.02
N ARG A 434 16.70 28.78 27.97
CA ARG A 434 17.26 27.43 27.70
C ARG A 434 16.20 26.33 27.66
N ILE A 435 14.93 26.66 27.91
CA ILE A 435 13.83 25.69 27.94
C ILE A 435 13.42 25.36 26.51
N GLN A 436 13.50 24.07 26.18
CA GLN A 436 13.06 23.53 24.89
C GLN A 436 11.62 23.04 24.98
N SER A 437 10.94 23.07 23.84
CA SER A 437 9.59 22.50 23.69
C SER A 437 9.63 21.28 22.79
N ASN A 438 8.83 20.28 23.16
CA ASN A 438 8.55 19.15 22.28
C ASN A 438 7.72 19.64 21.09
N VAL A 439 7.92 19.00 19.94
CA VAL A 439 7.18 19.27 18.72
C VAL A 439 6.37 18.03 18.38
N TYR A 440 5.07 18.21 18.22
CA TYR A 440 4.11 17.14 18.01
C TYR A 440 3.46 17.31 16.64
N LEU A 441 3.32 16.21 15.90
CA LEU A 441 2.48 16.18 14.71
C LEU A 441 1.02 16.33 15.17
N LYS A 442 0.31 17.30 14.60
CA LYS A 442 -1.06 17.57 15.01
C LYS A 442 -1.99 16.44 14.54
N GLN A 443 -2.69 15.84 15.50
CA GLN A 443 -3.78 14.90 15.23
C GLN A 443 -5.12 15.61 15.45
N GLY A 444 -6.08 15.37 14.55
CA GLY A 444 -7.40 15.99 14.58
C GLY A 444 -7.42 17.51 14.34
N ASN A 445 -8.61 18.09 14.56
CA ASN A 445 -8.91 19.50 14.26
C ASN A 445 -8.89 20.40 15.49
N GLU A 446 -8.58 19.87 16.68
CA GLU A 446 -8.50 20.65 17.92
C GLU A 446 -7.52 21.80 17.80
N TYR A 447 -7.89 22.98 18.28
CA TYR A 447 -6.99 24.13 18.34
C TYR A 447 -5.90 23.90 19.39
N LYS A 448 -4.66 24.22 19.05
CA LYS A 448 -3.51 24.28 19.95
C LYS A 448 -2.89 25.68 19.87
N ASP A 449 -2.48 26.22 21.02
CA ASP A 449 -2.00 27.62 21.11
C ASP A 449 -0.75 27.88 20.27
N TYR A 450 0.11 26.87 20.10
CA TYR A 450 1.37 26.99 19.37
C TYR A 450 1.41 26.08 18.15
N GLU A 451 0.50 26.29 17.21
CA GLU A 451 0.49 25.62 15.90
C GLU A 451 1.40 26.28 14.87
N PHE A 452 2.10 25.45 14.10
CA PHE A 452 3.03 25.90 13.07
C PHE A 452 3.28 24.83 12.01
N LYS A 453 3.91 25.23 10.91
CA LYS A 453 4.51 24.32 9.93
C LYS A 453 6.01 24.21 10.18
N LEU A 454 6.60 23.06 9.87
CA LEU A 454 8.05 22.91 9.82
C LEU A 454 8.54 23.30 8.42
N LYS A 455 9.48 24.26 8.36
CA LYS A 455 10.09 24.73 7.12
C LYS A 455 11.58 24.41 7.12
N PHE A 456 12.02 23.63 6.15
CA PHE A 456 13.44 23.42 5.88
C PHE A 456 14.02 24.65 5.16
N ASN A 457 15.01 25.28 5.78
CA ASN A 457 15.75 26.39 5.22
C ASN A 457 17.11 25.90 4.72
N LYS A 458 17.19 25.58 3.43
CA LYS A 458 18.40 25.06 2.78
C LYS A 458 19.53 26.10 2.86
N LYS A 459 20.71 25.66 3.29
CA LYS A 459 21.94 26.49 3.38
C LYS A 459 22.93 26.16 2.27
N TYR A 460 23.10 24.88 1.94
CA TYR A 460 23.99 24.39 0.89
C TYR A 460 23.53 23.04 0.35
#